data_AF-M7BP69-F1
#
_entry.id   AF-M7BP69-F1
#
_cell.length_a   1.000
_cell.length_b   1.000
_cell.length_c   1.000
_cell.angle_alpha   90.00
_cell.angle_beta   90.00
_cell.angle_gamma   90.00
#
_symmetry.space_group_name_H-M   'P 1'
#
loop_
_entity.id
_entity.type
_entity.pdbx_description
1 polymer ?
#
loop_
_entity_poly.entity_id
_entity_poly.type
_entity_poly.pdbx_seq_one_letter_code
_entity_poly.pdbx_strand_id
1 'polypeptide(L)'
;SLLRVALVENIPEGINYSDSAPFHLSLFQGWMNLLNMAEKSVDIVSSQWDLHHSHPSACQGQRLFEKLLELASRNIEIKLVSDILPSESKVLNDLKAKAAYASFDEEIIQFPQL
;
A
#
# COMPACT_ATOMS: atom_id res chain seq x y z
N SER A 1 -13.31 16.25 14.82
CA SER A 1 -13.29 14.95 14.11
C SER A 1 -13.32 13.85 15.15
N LEU A 2 -14.22 12.87 15.04
CA LEU A 2 -14.22 11.67 15.88
C LEU A 2 -13.33 10.61 15.21
N LEU A 3 -12.46 9.94 15.99
CA LEU A 3 -11.63 8.84 15.49
C LEU A 3 -12.53 7.69 15.03
N ARG A 4 -12.32 7.20 13.80
CA ARG A 4 -12.95 5.98 13.29
C ARG A 4 -11.90 4.89 13.19
N VAL A 5 -12.20 3.72 13.73
CA VAL A 5 -11.37 2.53 13.66
C VAL A 5 -12.19 1.43 13.00
N ALA A 6 -11.57 0.67 12.10
CA ALA A 6 -12.19 -0.48 11.45
C ALA A 6 -11.24 -1.67 11.55
N LEU A 7 -11.77 -2.85 11.87
CA LEU A 7 -11.05 -4.10 11.76
C LEU A 7 -11.05 -4.55 10.30
N VAL A 8 -9.88 -4.90 9.79
CA VAL A 8 -9.68 -5.39 8.42
C VAL A 8 -8.77 -6.61 8.43
N GLU A 9 -8.93 -7.50 7.46
CA GLU A 9 -8.07 -8.68 7.29
C GLU A 9 -7.83 -9.01 5.82
N ASN A 10 -6.83 -9.86 5.57
CA ASN A 10 -6.54 -10.33 4.23
C ASN A 10 -7.59 -11.37 3.79
N ILE A 11 -8.32 -11.05 2.72
CA ILE A 11 -9.30 -11.96 2.10
C ILE A 11 -8.74 -12.37 0.73
N PRO A 12 -8.33 -13.64 0.54
CA PRO A 12 -7.78 -14.11 -0.72
C PRO A 12 -8.80 -14.03 -1.85
N GLU A 13 -8.32 -13.67 -3.04
CA GLU A 13 -9.13 -13.77 -4.25
C GLU A 13 -9.37 -15.23 -4.64
N GLY A 14 -10.55 -15.54 -5.18
CA GLY A 14 -10.87 -16.87 -5.71
C GLY A 14 -11.28 -17.91 -4.67
N ILE A 15 -11.43 -17.52 -3.40
CA ILE A 15 -12.02 -18.37 -2.35
C ILE A 15 -13.46 -17.93 -2.08
N ASN A 16 -14.40 -18.86 -2.19
CA ASN A 16 -15.79 -18.64 -1.82
C ASN A 16 -15.99 -19.00 -0.35
N TYR A 17 -16.28 -18.00 0.47
CA TYR A 17 -16.67 -18.20 1.87
C TYR A 17 -18.14 -18.61 1.96
N SER A 18 -18.51 -19.35 3.00
CA SER A 18 -19.91 -19.69 3.26
C SER A 18 -20.72 -18.44 3.64
N ASP A 19 -22.02 -18.44 3.36
CA ASP A 19 -22.92 -17.33 3.72
C ASP A 19 -22.98 -17.04 5.24
N SER A 20 -22.56 -18.01 6.06
CA SER A 20 -22.46 -17.90 7.51
C SER A 20 -21.13 -17.34 8.02
N ALA A 21 -20.16 -17.07 7.14
CA ALA A 21 -18.87 -16.52 7.53
C ALA A 21 -19.02 -15.05 7.97
N PRO A 22 -18.24 -14.58 8.96
CA PRO A 22 -18.20 -13.17 9.29
C PRO A 22 -17.77 -12.34 8.08
N PHE A 23 -18.59 -11.35 7.70
CA PHE A 23 -18.24 -10.41 6.64
C PHE A 23 -17.61 -9.16 7.25
N HIS A 24 -16.30 -9.02 7.14
CA HIS A 24 -15.56 -7.80 7.49
C HIS A 24 -15.04 -7.09 6.24
N LEU A 25 -14.73 -5.80 6.39
CA LEU A 25 -14.05 -5.03 5.36
C LEU A 25 -12.70 -5.68 5.06
N SER A 26 -12.40 -5.95 3.78
CA SER A 26 -11.09 -6.52 3.43
C SER A 26 -9.98 -5.50 3.63
N LEU A 27 -8.77 -5.98 3.91
CA LEU A 27 -7.57 -5.15 4.03
C LEU A 27 -7.38 -4.31 2.76
N PHE A 28 -7.56 -4.91 1.58
CA PHE A 28 -7.51 -4.19 0.30
C PHE A 28 -8.55 -3.06 0.22
N GLN A 29 -9.79 -3.30 0.61
CA GLN A 29 -10.83 -2.26 0.60
C GLN A 29 -10.53 -1.17 1.63
N GLY A 30 -10.01 -1.53 2.80
CA GLY A 30 -9.53 -0.57 3.81
C GLY A 30 -8.47 0.36 3.24
N TRP A 31 -7.46 -0.20 2.56
CA TRP A 31 -6.43 0.56 1.86
C TRP A 31 -7.03 1.50 0.80
N MET A 32 -7.87 0.98 -0.10
CA MET A 32 -8.47 1.78 -1.16
C MET A 32 -9.32 2.93 -0.62
N ASN A 33 -10.05 2.72 0.47
CA ASN A 33 -10.82 3.77 1.12
C ASN A 33 -9.92 4.90 1.63
N LEU A 34 -8.82 4.57 2.31
CA LEU A 34 -7.85 5.55 2.80
C LEU A 34 -7.20 6.32 1.64
N LEU A 35 -6.73 5.61 0.62
CA LEU A 35 -6.08 6.20 -0.56
C LEU A 35 -7.04 7.09 -1.36
N ASN A 36 -8.33 6.73 -1.45
CA ASN A 36 -9.35 7.55 -2.11
C ASN A 36 -9.66 8.84 -1.35
N MET A 37 -9.41 8.87 -0.04
CA MET A 37 -9.59 10.05 0.82
C MET A 37 -8.34 10.94 0.89
N ALA A 38 -7.21 10.50 0.34
CA ALA A 38 -5.97 11.28 0.38
C ALA A 38 -6.07 12.54 -0.48
N GLU A 39 -5.78 13.69 0.11
CA GLU A 39 -5.79 15.00 -0.56
C GLU A 39 -4.41 15.67 -0.61
N LYS A 40 -3.47 15.27 0.25
CA LYS A 40 -2.18 15.95 0.44
C LYS A 40 -1.00 15.01 0.36
N SER A 41 -0.96 14.02 1.23
CA SER A 41 0.10 13.02 1.28
C SER A 41 -0.43 11.63 1.62
N VAL A 42 0.38 10.63 1.28
CA VAL A 42 0.24 9.24 1.70
C VAL A 42 1.61 8.79 2.19
N ASP A 43 1.71 8.52 3.49
CA ASP A 43 2.92 8.03 4.14
C ASP A 43 2.68 6.59 4.59
N ILE A 44 3.51 5.65 4.10
CA ILE A 44 3.38 4.24 4.44
C ILE A 44 4.74 3.68 4.83
N VAL A 45 4.76 2.99 5.98
CA VAL A 45 5.93 2.27 6.49
C VAL A 45 5.60 0.78 6.50
N SER A 46 6.40 -0.03 5.82
CA SER A 46 6.27 -1.50 5.81
C SER A 46 7.65 -2.14 5.74
N SER A 47 7.86 -3.27 6.41
CA SER A 47 9.13 -3.99 6.34
C SER A 47 9.42 -4.58 4.95
N GLN A 48 8.36 -4.99 4.23
CA GLN A 48 8.46 -5.55 2.88
C GLN A 48 7.30 -5.08 1.99
N TRP A 49 7.61 -4.92 0.70
CA TRP A 49 6.68 -4.49 -0.33
C TRP A 49 6.55 -5.57 -1.40
N ASP A 50 5.42 -6.30 -1.41
CA ASP A 50 5.08 -7.21 -2.51
C ASP A 50 3.90 -6.64 -3.31
N LEU A 51 4.21 -5.69 -4.20
CA LEU A 51 3.26 -5.10 -5.14
C LEU A 51 3.38 -5.73 -6.54
N HIS A 52 4.13 -6.83 -6.69
CA HIS A 52 4.49 -7.40 -7.99
C HIS A 52 3.50 -8.47 -8.50
N HIS A 53 3.45 -8.62 -9.82
CA HIS A 53 2.44 -9.36 -10.59
C HIS A 53 2.75 -10.86 -10.74
N SER A 54 3.67 -11.43 -9.96
CA SER A 54 4.17 -12.79 -10.21
C SER A 54 3.28 -13.92 -9.67
N HIS A 55 2.16 -13.59 -9.00
CA HIS A 55 1.20 -14.57 -8.52
C HIS A 55 -0.21 -14.25 -9.04
N PRO A 56 -1.03 -15.23 -9.46
CA PRO A 56 -2.41 -15.00 -9.91
C PRO A 56 -3.34 -14.40 -8.83
N SER A 57 -2.90 -14.37 -7.57
CA SER A 57 -3.57 -13.66 -6.46
C SER A 57 -3.04 -12.23 -6.23
N ALA A 58 -2.18 -11.69 -7.11
CA ALA A 58 -1.52 -10.39 -6.96
C ALA A 58 -2.33 -9.20 -7.54
N CYS A 59 -3.57 -9.41 -7.97
CA CYS A 59 -4.41 -8.35 -8.53
C CYS A 59 -4.64 -7.20 -7.54
N GLN A 60 -4.76 -7.48 -6.24
CA GLN A 60 -4.92 -6.45 -5.21
C GLN A 60 -3.67 -5.58 -5.05
N GLY A 61 -2.49 -6.21 -5.03
CA GLY A 61 -1.21 -5.50 -4.94
C GLY A 61 -0.97 -4.61 -6.16
N GLN A 62 -1.30 -5.10 -7.35
CA GLN A 62 -1.17 -4.31 -8.58
C GLN A 62 -2.12 -3.10 -8.60
N ARG A 63 -3.38 -3.29 -8.21
CA ARG A 63 -4.35 -2.19 -8.13
C ARG A 63 -3.94 -1.15 -7.09
N LEU A 64 -3.36 -1.56 -5.98
CA LEU A 64 -2.81 -0.65 -4.98
C LEU A 64 -1.69 0.21 -5.58
N PHE A 65 -0.77 -0.43 -6.32
CA PHE A 65 0.33 0.26 -7.00
C PHE A 65 -0.18 1.27 -8.04
N GLU A 66 -1.13 0.87 -8.89
CA GLU A 66 -1.79 1.76 -9.86
C GLU A 66 -2.46 2.94 -9.18
N LYS A 67 -3.11 2.71 -8.03
CA LYS A 67 -3.73 3.79 -7.25
C LYS A 67 -2.69 4.78 -6.71
N LEU A 68 -1.56 4.30 -6.21
CA LEU A 68 -0.46 5.16 -5.75
C LEU A 68 0.10 6.02 -6.89
N LEU A 69 0.24 5.44 -8.09
CA LEU A 69 0.62 6.19 -9.29
C LEU A 69 -0.42 7.26 -9.69
N GLU A 70 -1.71 6.92 -9.62
CA GLU A 70 -2.81 7.87 -9.86
C GLU A 70 -2.72 9.07 -8.89
N LEU A 71 -2.53 8.81 -7.60
CA LEU A 71 -2.41 9.86 -6.59
C LEU A 71 -1.16 10.73 -6.83
N ALA A 72 -0.01 10.11 -7.11
CA ALA A 72 1.21 10.85 -7.46
C ALA A 72 1.00 11.75 -8.69
N SER A 73 0.28 11.28 -9.72
CA SER A 73 -0.05 12.09 -10.91
C SER A 73 -0.93 13.31 -10.61
N ARG A 74 -1.64 13.28 -9.48
CA ARG A 74 -2.48 14.38 -8.97
C ARG A 74 -1.73 15.32 -8.01
N ASN A 75 -0.41 15.20 -7.93
CA ASN A 75 0.46 15.95 -7.01
C ASN A 75 0.17 15.67 -5.52
N ILE A 76 -0.32 14.47 -5.18
CA ILE A 76 -0.36 13.98 -3.81
C ILE A 76 1.01 13.38 -3.51
N GLU A 77 1.65 13.83 -2.43
CA GLU A 77 2.98 13.35 -2.03
C GLU A 77 2.89 11.89 -1.57
N ILE A 78 3.74 11.02 -2.11
CA ILE A 78 3.78 9.61 -1.75
C ILE A 78 5.14 9.31 -1.12
N LYS A 79 5.15 8.92 0.17
CA LYS A 79 6.35 8.46 0.88
C LYS A 79 6.18 7.00 1.28
N LEU A 80 7.06 6.15 0.75
CA LEU A 80 7.11 4.74 1.12
C LEU A 80 8.44 4.44 1.80
N VAL A 81 8.37 3.96 3.04
CA VAL A 81 9.52 3.56 3.84
C VAL A 81 9.55 2.03 3.91
N SER A 82 10.76 1.48 3.79
CA SER A 82 11.03 0.05 3.72
C SER A 82 12.29 -0.30 4.51
N ASP A 83 12.29 -1.45 5.19
CA ASP A 83 13.51 -1.99 5.82
C ASP A 83 14.50 -2.54 4.78
N ILE A 84 13.99 -2.89 3.59
CA ILE A 84 14.81 -3.33 2.45
C ILE A 84 15.43 -2.12 1.75
N LEU A 85 16.71 -2.23 1.39
CA LEU A 85 17.45 -1.19 0.65
C LEU A 85 16.69 -0.80 -0.64
N PRO A 86 16.54 0.51 -0.95
CA PRO A 86 15.85 0.95 -2.17
C PRO A 86 16.44 0.36 -3.46
N SER A 87 17.75 0.13 -3.50
CA SER A 87 18.44 -0.51 -4.62
C SER A 87 17.99 -1.95 -4.89
N GLU A 88 17.43 -2.62 -3.88
CA GLU A 88 16.94 -3.99 -3.96
C GLU A 88 15.42 -4.05 -4.17
N SER A 89 14.71 -2.93 -3.95
CA SER A 89 13.26 -2.85 -4.13
C SER A 89 12.88 -2.38 -5.53
N LYS A 90 12.52 -3.33 -6.40
CA LYS A 90 11.97 -3.04 -7.73
C LYS A 90 10.73 -2.12 -7.67
N VAL A 91 9.88 -2.30 -6.66
CA VAL A 91 8.66 -1.50 -6.47
C VAL A 91 8.98 -0.02 -6.21
N LEU A 92 9.92 0.25 -5.31
CA LEU A 92 10.35 1.62 -5.02
C LEU A 92 11.01 2.24 -6.25
N ASN A 93 11.80 1.47 -6.99
CA ASN A 93 12.43 1.93 -8.22
C ASN A 93 11.41 2.22 -9.33
N ASP A 94 10.37 1.39 -9.48
CA ASP A 94 9.31 1.59 -10.47
C ASP A 94 8.43 2.81 -10.11
N LEU A 95 8.17 3.06 -8.82
CA LEU A 95 7.50 4.30 -8.38
C LEU A 95 8.39 5.51 -8.60
N LYS A 96 9.68 5.46 -8.25
CA LYS A 96 10.65 6.54 -8.52
C LYS A 96 10.71 6.88 -10.00
N ALA A 97 10.73 5.86 -10.87
CA ALA A 97 10.81 6.05 -12.31
C ALA A 97 9.51 6.65 -12.90
N LYS A 98 8.35 6.37 -12.31
CA LYS A 98 7.04 6.77 -12.85
C LYS A 98 6.42 7.99 -12.17
N ALA A 99 6.75 8.25 -10.91
CA ALA A 99 6.31 9.41 -10.14
C ALA A 99 7.44 10.45 -10.11
N ALA A 100 7.37 11.45 -11.00
CA ALA A 100 8.40 12.48 -11.17
C ALA A 100 8.63 13.40 -9.94
N TYR A 101 7.96 13.18 -8.80
CA TYR A 101 8.06 14.00 -7.58
C TYR A 101 7.80 13.21 -6.29
N ALA A 102 8.26 11.96 -6.18
CA ALA A 102 8.27 11.27 -4.90
C ALA A 102 9.60 11.56 -4.18
N SER A 103 9.56 12.49 -3.22
CA SER A 103 10.58 12.64 -2.18
C SER A 103 10.57 11.38 -1.32
N PHE A 104 11.49 10.46 -1.58
CA PHE A 104 11.76 9.35 -0.68
C PHE A 104 12.80 9.83 0.31
N ASP A 105 12.36 10.19 1.51
CA ASP A 105 13.28 10.43 2.61
C ASP A 105 13.96 9.10 2.95
N GLU A 106 15.29 9.05 2.82
CA GLU A 106 16.14 7.90 3.16
C GLU A 106 16.26 7.69 4.69
N GLU A 107 15.38 8.29 5.50
CA GLU A 107 15.34 7.98 6.92
C GLU A 107 14.79 6.58 7.13
N ILE A 108 15.72 5.62 7.15
CA ILE A 108 15.54 4.32 7.78
C ILE A 108 15.05 4.59 9.19
N ILE A 109 13.75 4.47 9.41
CA ILE A 109 13.19 4.40 10.75
C ILE A 109 13.64 3.05 11.31
N GLN A 110 14.80 3.03 11.97
CA GLN A 110 15.23 1.88 12.73
C GLN A 110 14.21 1.64 13.84
N PHE A 111 13.36 0.62 13.66
CA PHE A 111 12.54 0.13 14.76
C PHE A 111 13.46 -0.53 15.79
N PRO A 112 13.27 -0.24 17.10
CA PRO A 112 13.98 -0.95 18.14
C PRO A 112 13.68 -2.45 18.01
N GLN A 113 14.74 -3.24 17.86
CA GLN A 113 14.66 -4.69 17.96
C GLN A 113 14.32 -5.03 19.42
N LEU A 114 13.22 -5.76 19.63
CA LEU A 114 12.88 -6.35 20.93
C LEU A 114 13.73 -7.60 21.19
#